data_AF-A0A1I3ZZZ3-F1
#
_entry.id   AF-A0A1I3ZZZ3-F1
#
_cell.length_a   1.000
_cell.length_b   1.000
_cell.length_c   1.000
_cell.angle_alpha   90.00
_cell.angle_beta   90.00
_cell.angle_gamma   90.00
#
_symmetry.space_group_name_H-M   'P 1'
#
loop_
_entity.id
_entity.type
_entity.pdbx_description
1 polymer ?
#
loop_
_entity_poly.entity_id
_entity_poly.type
_entity_poly.pdbx_seq_one_letter_code
_entity_poly.pdbx_strand_id
1 'polypeptide(L)'
;MYYNKIKNFKNYNNYINKKFDYSSLISSINLSIDFTKLFFRYDSISSHDFLKLANNIFDSVHVIHKNYRHFKAYKLIDNVNHFFRFSFIFKDNYFLGISLRIGHPDKSVVDFIENNIPYTYAMSAVEYSVDFRGSDPYELFRLIRTTAHIRWPGKNTPSSYATTYYLSNSRTSLTSGCYAYIKFNTPEKPFVRLELRARNHFYKRKNIKKIRTALSLRPNEVFKNLSFSYVDLKALLVKSKSSLNFETENEENNIILNKFFGMIMNQSIFNDLESDSGIVGLTGVKQKVSSITKNSSTIYKKHEFNQIFFESIKNRSFI
;
A
#
# COMPACT_ATOMS: atom_id res chain seq x y z
N MET A 1 -5.63 -35.89 -14.34
CA MET A 1 -5.21 -34.46 -14.40
C MET A 1 -6.38 -33.45 -14.42
N TYR A 2 -7.53 -33.73 -15.06
CA TYR A 2 -8.72 -32.84 -15.05
C TYR A 2 -9.42 -32.70 -13.68
N TYR A 3 -9.46 -33.79 -12.90
CA TYR A 3 -10.11 -33.81 -11.59
C TYR A 3 -9.49 -32.83 -10.58
N ASN A 4 -8.16 -32.76 -10.53
CA ASN A 4 -7.44 -31.79 -9.68
C ASN A 4 -7.72 -30.33 -10.10
N LYS A 5 -7.93 -30.08 -11.39
CA LYS A 5 -8.23 -28.75 -11.94
C LYS A 5 -9.65 -28.26 -11.60
N ILE A 6 -10.64 -29.16 -11.60
CA ILE A 6 -12.02 -28.84 -11.15
C ILE A 6 -12.07 -28.62 -9.63
N LYS A 7 -11.27 -29.38 -8.86
CA LYS A 7 -11.13 -29.21 -7.41
C LYS A 7 -10.57 -27.83 -7.06
N ASN A 8 -9.55 -27.35 -7.77
CA ASN A 8 -8.99 -26.00 -7.56
C ASN A 8 -9.97 -24.87 -7.90
N PHE A 9 -10.75 -25.01 -8.99
CA PHE A 9 -11.81 -24.06 -9.34
C PHE A 9 -12.92 -24.01 -8.29
N LYS A 10 -13.40 -25.18 -7.83
CA LYS A 10 -14.36 -25.26 -6.72
C LYS A 10 -13.78 -24.66 -5.44
N ASN A 11 -12.51 -24.91 -5.14
CA ASN A 11 -11.83 -24.35 -3.96
C ASN A 11 -11.72 -22.83 -4.03
N TYR A 12 -11.41 -22.24 -5.19
CA TYR A 12 -11.38 -20.78 -5.36
C TYR A 12 -12.74 -20.14 -5.21
N ASN A 13 -13.74 -20.67 -5.92
CA ASN A 13 -15.10 -20.16 -5.79
C ASN A 13 -15.61 -20.39 -4.36
N ASN A 14 -15.28 -21.49 -3.71
CA ASN A 14 -15.60 -21.70 -2.31
C ASN A 14 -14.81 -20.77 -1.39
N TYR A 15 -13.57 -20.38 -1.72
CA TYR A 15 -12.78 -19.45 -0.92
C TYR A 15 -13.33 -18.02 -1.05
N ILE A 16 -13.56 -17.55 -2.27
CA ILE A 16 -14.08 -16.20 -2.56
C ILE A 16 -15.58 -16.07 -2.23
N ASN A 17 -16.38 -17.13 -2.40
CA ASN A 17 -17.82 -17.12 -2.09
C ASN A 17 -18.17 -17.76 -0.74
N LYS A 18 -17.20 -18.33 0.01
CA LYS A 18 -17.45 -18.56 1.43
C LYS A 18 -17.81 -17.19 1.98
N LYS A 19 -18.98 -17.08 2.61
CA LYS A 19 -19.21 -16.03 3.59
C LYS A 19 -18.12 -16.21 4.62
N PHE A 20 -17.02 -15.51 4.42
CA PHE A 20 -15.98 -15.45 5.41
C PHE A 20 -16.66 -14.81 6.61
N ASP A 21 -16.63 -15.48 7.74
CA ASP A 21 -17.04 -14.85 8.97
C ASP A 21 -15.95 -13.85 9.35
N TYR A 22 -16.01 -12.65 8.76
CA TYR A 22 -14.99 -11.63 8.97
C TYR A 22 -14.92 -11.20 10.44
N SER A 23 -16.02 -11.37 11.19
CA SER A 23 -16.07 -11.17 12.63
C SER A 23 -15.18 -12.14 13.41
N SER A 24 -14.96 -13.37 12.92
CA SER A 24 -14.02 -14.30 13.54
C SER A 24 -12.59 -14.17 13.01
N LEU A 25 -12.40 -13.62 11.81
CA LEU A 25 -11.07 -13.40 11.23
C LEU A 25 -10.41 -12.09 11.69
N ILE A 26 -11.18 -11.03 11.94
CA ILE A 26 -10.68 -9.72 12.35
C ILE A 26 -11.25 -9.38 13.73
N SER A 27 -10.38 -9.41 14.74
CA SER A 27 -10.73 -9.01 16.10
C SER A 27 -10.63 -7.50 16.31
N SER A 28 -9.71 -6.83 15.63
CA SER A 28 -9.59 -5.37 15.70
C SER A 28 -8.87 -4.77 14.49
N ILE A 29 -9.15 -3.50 14.23
CA ILE A 29 -8.48 -2.67 13.23
C ILE A 29 -7.88 -1.45 13.92
N ASN A 30 -6.57 -1.25 13.83
CA ASN A 30 -5.94 -0.03 14.33
C ASN A 30 -5.43 0.80 13.17
N LEU A 31 -5.49 2.12 13.32
CA LEU A 31 -5.08 3.07 12.31
C LEU A 31 -3.98 3.95 12.90
N SER A 32 -2.87 4.07 12.19
CA SER A 32 -1.73 4.87 12.65
C SER A 32 -1.07 5.63 11.53
N ILE A 33 -0.25 6.61 11.90
CA ILE A 33 0.72 7.22 10.99
C ILE A 33 2.11 6.77 11.41
N ASP A 34 2.77 5.98 10.57
CA ASP A 34 4.08 5.41 10.93
C ASP A 34 5.20 6.41 10.74
N PHE A 35 5.12 7.27 9.71
CA PHE A 35 6.03 8.40 9.59
C PHE A 35 5.50 9.53 8.71
N THR A 36 6.09 10.71 8.92
CA THR A 36 5.97 11.86 8.03
C THR A 36 7.36 12.30 7.55
N LYS A 37 7.44 12.71 6.28
CA LYS A 37 8.64 13.24 5.65
C LYS A 37 8.38 14.61 5.04
N LEU A 38 9.16 15.60 5.46
CA LEU A 38 9.13 16.98 4.96
C LEU A 38 10.40 17.27 4.17
N PHE A 39 10.31 18.27 3.31
CA PHE A 39 11.46 18.80 2.59
C PHE A 39 11.46 20.33 2.63
N PHE A 40 12.51 20.89 3.23
CA PHE A 40 12.83 22.30 3.24
C PHE A 40 13.77 22.56 2.07
N ARG A 41 13.38 23.45 1.15
CA ARG A 41 14.18 23.73 -0.05
C ARG A 41 15.39 24.61 0.29
N TYR A 42 16.46 24.50 -0.49
CA TYR A 42 17.68 25.30 -0.27
C TYR A 42 17.45 26.82 -0.36
N ASP A 43 16.50 27.25 -1.20
CA ASP A 43 16.09 28.66 -1.34
C ASP A 43 15.45 29.20 -0.05
N SER A 44 15.06 28.31 0.86
CA SER A 44 14.51 28.66 2.17
C SER A 44 15.60 28.72 3.24
N ILE A 45 16.65 27.89 3.17
CA ILE A 45 17.72 27.84 4.18
C ILE A 45 18.96 27.08 3.71
N SER A 46 20.15 27.56 4.07
CA SER A 46 21.42 26.86 3.87
C SER A 46 21.59 25.67 4.85
N SER A 47 22.51 24.74 4.54
CA SER A 47 22.82 23.64 5.47
C SER A 47 23.39 24.13 6.80
N HIS A 48 24.22 25.18 6.77
CA HIS A 48 24.85 25.78 7.95
C HIS A 48 23.83 26.46 8.86
N ASP A 49 22.95 27.28 8.28
CA ASP A 49 21.93 28.00 9.05
C ASP A 49 20.90 27.05 9.64
N PHE A 50 20.61 25.94 8.96
CA PHE A 50 19.76 24.91 9.55
C PHE A 50 20.39 24.19 10.72
N LEU A 51 21.70 23.90 10.67
CA LEU A 51 22.39 23.32 11.82
C LEU A 51 22.38 24.28 13.01
N LYS A 52 22.61 25.57 12.78
CA LYS A 52 22.48 26.59 13.82
C LYS A 52 21.08 26.62 14.42
N LEU A 53 20.05 26.67 13.57
CA LEU A 53 18.65 26.59 14.02
C LEU A 53 18.42 25.33 14.86
N ALA A 54 18.86 24.17 14.35
CA ALA A 54 18.66 22.90 15.02
C ALA A 54 19.32 22.89 16.41
N ASN A 55 20.56 23.37 16.54
CA ASN A 55 21.24 23.49 17.82
C ASN A 55 20.54 24.46 18.79
N ASN A 56 19.77 25.42 18.29
CA ASN A 56 19.04 26.38 19.12
C ASN A 56 17.69 25.85 19.60
N ILE A 57 16.98 25.05 18.79
CA ILE A 57 15.61 24.63 19.10
C ILE A 57 15.53 23.23 19.73
N PHE A 58 16.49 22.35 19.42
CA PHE A 58 16.55 20.98 19.92
C PHE A 58 17.47 20.90 21.15
N ASP A 59 17.18 19.98 22.06
CA ASP A 59 17.93 19.83 23.30
C ASP A 59 19.30 19.17 23.05
N SER A 60 19.38 18.33 22.00
CA SER A 60 20.65 17.77 21.53
C SER A 60 20.63 17.48 20.03
N VAL A 61 21.79 17.60 19.39
CA VAL A 61 22.00 17.35 17.97
C VAL A 61 23.25 16.47 17.78
N HIS A 62 23.08 15.35 17.08
CA HIS A 62 24.15 14.37 16.84
C HIS A 62 24.34 14.12 15.35
N VAL A 63 25.51 14.47 14.82
CA VAL A 63 25.89 14.21 13.43
C VAL A 63 26.31 12.74 13.28
N ILE A 64 25.67 12.00 12.38
CA ILE A 64 25.83 10.53 12.27
C ILE A 64 26.95 10.15 11.30
N HIS A 65 27.21 10.96 10.28
CA HIS A 65 28.15 10.62 9.20
C HIS A 65 29.26 11.65 9.06
N LYS A 66 30.49 11.17 8.81
CA LYS A 66 31.69 11.98 8.54
C LYS A 66 31.51 13.02 7.43
N ASN A 67 30.58 12.79 6.50
CA ASN A 67 30.29 13.71 5.40
C ASN A 67 29.17 14.72 5.73
N TYR A 68 28.78 14.84 7.01
CA TYR A 68 27.74 15.73 7.53
C TYR A 68 26.34 15.59 6.90
N ARG A 69 26.10 14.59 6.04
CA ARG A 69 24.83 14.45 5.29
C ARG A 69 23.62 14.09 6.14
N HIS A 70 23.83 13.56 7.34
CA HIS A 70 22.76 13.10 8.22
C HIS A 70 23.04 13.50 9.66
N PHE A 71 22.02 13.97 10.34
CA PHE A 71 22.07 14.20 11.79
C PHE A 71 20.74 13.82 12.43
N LYS A 72 20.80 13.50 13.72
CA LYS A 72 19.64 13.32 14.58
C LYS A 72 19.53 14.55 15.47
N ALA A 73 18.31 14.97 15.77
CA ALA A 73 18.05 15.92 16.83
C ALA A 73 17.03 15.33 17.81
N TYR A 74 17.10 15.74 19.06
CA TYR A 74 16.21 15.27 20.12
C TYR A 74 15.53 16.44 20.81
N LYS A 75 14.27 16.23 21.20
CA LYS A 75 13.50 17.21 21.97
C LYS A 75 12.64 16.49 22.99
N LEU A 76 12.66 16.97 24.23
CA LEU A 76 11.66 16.64 25.23
C LEU A 76 10.40 17.46 24.95
N ILE A 77 9.31 16.80 24.59
CA ILE A 77 7.99 17.42 24.34
C ILE A 77 6.99 16.65 25.19
N ASP A 78 6.21 17.33 26.03
CA ASP A 78 5.22 16.71 26.92
C ASP A 78 5.79 15.53 27.76
N ASN A 79 7.02 15.71 28.27
CA ASN A 79 7.78 14.70 29.03
C ASN A 79 8.15 13.43 28.24
N VAL A 80 8.02 13.42 26.92
CA VAL A 80 8.45 12.34 26.04
C VAL A 80 9.63 12.79 25.19
N ASN A 81 10.67 11.97 25.13
CA ASN A 81 11.83 12.24 24.29
C ASN A 81 11.53 11.83 22.84
N HIS A 82 11.41 12.82 21.97
CA HIS A 82 11.22 12.61 20.54
C HIS A 82 12.54 12.73 19.79
N PHE A 83 12.70 11.92 18.74
CA PHE A 83 13.85 12.00 17.85
C PHE A 83 13.43 12.41 16.44
N PHE A 84 14.27 13.24 15.82
CA PHE A 84 14.06 13.81 14.50
C PHE A 84 15.24 13.43 13.61
N ARG A 85 14.98 12.87 12.43
CA ARG A 85 16.04 12.49 11.49
C ARG A 85 16.11 13.47 10.34
N PHE A 86 17.24 14.15 10.22
CA PHE A 86 17.51 15.08 9.15
C PHE A 86 18.51 14.50 8.16
N SER A 87 18.31 14.83 6.88
CA SER A 87 19.21 14.48 5.79
C SER A 87 19.39 15.68 4.87
N PHE A 88 20.63 16.12 4.65
CA PHE A 88 20.95 17.04 3.57
C PHE A 88 20.88 16.30 2.24
N ILE A 89 20.14 16.87 1.29
CA ILE A 89 19.91 16.27 -0.02
C ILE A 89 20.77 17.02 -1.03
N PHE A 90 21.59 16.26 -1.75
CA PHE A 90 22.44 16.76 -2.81
C PHE A 90 22.12 16.03 -4.12
N LYS A 91 22.27 16.74 -5.25
CA LYS A 91 22.29 16.15 -6.59
C LYS A 91 23.49 16.72 -7.32
N ASP A 92 24.36 15.85 -7.83
CA ASP A 92 25.58 16.26 -8.55
C ASP A 92 26.41 17.30 -7.76
N ASN A 93 26.54 17.09 -6.44
CA ASN A 93 27.14 17.99 -5.45
C ASN A 93 26.44 19.34 -5.19
N TYR A 94 25.33 19.63 -5.88
CA TYR A 94 24.48 20.79 -5.57
C TYR A 94 23.55 20.49 -4.40
N PHE A 95 23.56 21.36 -3.40
CA PHE A 95 22.64 21.28 -2.26
C PHE A 95 21.22 21.63 -2.69
N LEU A 96 20.29 20.69 -2.54
CA LEU A 96 18.89 20.87 -2.91
C LEU A 96 18.02 21.29 -1.72
N GLY A 97 18.45 21.00 -0.49
CA GLY A 97 17.71 21.27 0.72
C GLY A 97 17.80 20.15 1.75
N ILE A 98 16.86 20.15 2.69
CA ILE A 98 16.90 19.37 3.92
C ILE A 98 15.64 18.54 4.03
N SER A 99 15.81 17.25 4.20
CA SER A 99 14.73 16.33 4.47
C SER A 99 14.61 16.06 5.96
N LEU A 100 13.44 16.29 6.55
CA LEU A 100 13.10 15.85 7.90
C LEU A 100 12.20 14.61 7.83
N ARG A 101 12.56 13.53 8.54
CA ARG A 101 11.70 12.38 8.81
C ARG A 101 11.37 12.31 10.30
N ILE A 102 10.07 12.21 10.58
CA ILE A 102 9.49 12.06 11.92
C ILE A 102 8.81 10.70 11.96
N GLY A 103 9.21 9.82 12.89
CA GLY A 103 8.54 8.54 13.13
C GLY A 103 7.41 8.72 14.12
N HIS A 104 6.27 8.05 13.89
CA HIS A 104 5.08 8.09 14.74
C HIS A 104 4.72 9.49 15.24
N PRO A 105 4.50 10.46 14.33
CA PRO A 105 4.23 11.84 14.71
C PRO A 105 2.89 11.94 15.44
N ASP A 106 2.90 12.47 16.66
CA ASP A 106 1.71 12.85 17.39
C ASP A 106 1.43 14.36 17.24
N LYS A 107 0.39 14.84 17.92
CA LYS A 107 -0.02 16.24 17.89
C LYS A 107 1.06 17.18 18.45
N SER A 108 1.71 16.82 19.55
CA SER A 108 2.65 17.71 20.23
C SER A 108 3.92 17.90 19.39
N VAL A 109 4.40 16.84 18.74
CA VAL A 109 5.51 16.89 17.78
C VAL A 109 5.17 17.77 16.58
N VAL A 110 3.96 17.66 16.04
CA VAL A 110 3.52 18.48 14.90
C VAL A 110 3.45 19.94 15.26
N ASP A 111 2.89 20.25 16.42
CA ASP A 111 2.75 21.61 16.94
C ASP A 111 4.13 22.22 17.19
N PHE A 112 5.05 21.46 17.77
CA PHE A 112 6.44 21.86 17.92
C PHE A 112 7.08 22.22 16.57
N ILE A 113 6.99 21.35 15.56
CA ILE A 113 7.61 21.59 14.25
C ILE A 113 7.00 22.81 13.55
N GLU A 114 5.67 22.93 13.53
CA GLU A 114 4.99 24.03 12.84
C GLU A 114 5.19 25.39 13.52
N ASN A 115 5.46 25.42 14.83
CA ASN A 115 5.69 26.65 15.59
C ASN A 115 7.17 27.06 15.68
N ASN A 116 8.11 26.11 15.66
CA ASN A 116 9.53 26.39 15.94
C ASN A 116 10.43 26.35 14.69
N ILE A 117 9.97 25.78 13.57
CA ILE A 117 10.73 25.79 12.31
C ILE A 117 10.09 26.82 11.37
N PRO A 118 10.65 28.05 11.25
CA PRO A 118 10.01 29.16 10.55
C PRO A 118 10.06 29.04 9.00
N TYR A 119 10.50 27.90 8.48
CA TYR A 119 10.77 27.70 7.07
C TYR A 119 9.61 26.98 6.38
N THR A 120 9.30 27.42 5.15
CA THR A 120 8.33 26.73 4.31
C THR A 120 8.87 25.35 3.92
N TYR A 121 8.01 24.34 4.00
CA TYR A 121 8.33 22.98 3.58
C TYR A 121 7.32 22.42 2.60
N ALA A 122 7.76 21.44 1.82
CA ALA A 122 6.88 20.58 1.06
C ALA A 122 6.71 19.24 1.79
N MET A 123 5.47 18.75 1.88
CA MET A 123 5.22 17.39 2.34
C MET A 123 5.71 16.39 1.28
N SER A 124 6.79 15.69 1.61
CA SER A 124 7.38 14.71 0.70
C SER A 124 6.59 13.41 0.72
N ALA A 125 6.29 12.90 1.90
CA ALA A 125 5.47 11.70 2.09
C ALA A 125 4.88 11.61 3.50
N VAL A 126 3.73 10.95 3.63
CA VAL A 126 3.20 10.42 4.90
C VAL A 126 2.81 8.97 4.65
N GLU A 127 3.08 8.11 5.63
CA GLU A 127 2.72 6.69 5.60
C GLU A 127 1.57 6.43 6.57
N TYR A 128 0.40 6.16 6.01
CA TYR A 128 -0.81 5.81 6.74
C TYR A 128 -0.94 4.30 6.78
N SER A 129 -1.26 3.76 7.95
CA SER A 129 -1.23 2.32 8.19
C SER A 129 -2.55 1.84 8.76
N VAL A 130 -2.93 0.63 8.34
CA VAL A 130 -4.06 -0.13 8.87
C VAL A 130 -3.52 -1.46 9.38
N ASP A 131 -3.66 -1.70 10.67
CA ASP A 131 -3.32 -2.95 11.32
C ASP A 131 -4.56 -3.78 11.50
N PHE A 132 -4.57 -4.97 10.93
CA PHE A 132 -5.62 -5.95 11.11
C PHE A 132 -5.13 -7.04 12.05
N ARG A 133 -5.74 -7.11 13.24
CA ARG A 133 -5.49 -8.17 14.21
C ARG A 133 -6.60 -9.19 14.11
N GLY A 134 -6.24 -10.46 14.25
CA GLY A 134 -7.13 -11.58 13.96
C GLY A 134 -6.66 -12.87 14.60
N SER A 135 -7.50 -13.89 14.48
CA SER A 135 -7.20 -15.27 14.89
C SER A 135 -6.21 -15.96 13.93
N ASP A 136 -6.25 -15.59 12.65
CA ASP A 136 -5.37 -16.13 11.60
C ASP A 136 -4.85 -15.01 10.67
N PRO A 137 -3.68 -14.41 10.98
CA PRO A 137 -3.10 -13.36 10.15
C PRO A 137 -2.61 -13.86 8.78
N TYR A 138 -2.37 -15.16 8.60
CA TYR A 138 -1.91 -15.71 7.31
C TYR A 138 -3.08 -15.81 6.33
N GLU A 139 -4.22 -16.34 6.76
CA GLU A 139 -5.42 -16.38 5.93
C GLU A 139 -5.95 -14.98 5.61
N LEU A 140 -5.87 -14.05 6.56
CA LEU A 140 -6.18 -12.65 6.32
C LEU A 140 -5.23 -11.99 5.31
N PHE A 141 -3.93 -12.26 5.41
CA PHE A 141 -2.96 -11.76 4.43
C PHE A 141 -3.23 -12.34 3.05
N ARG A 142 -3.58 -13.63 2.96
CA ARG A 142 -4.00 -14.29 1.72
C ARG A 142 -5.26 -13.65 1.13
N LEU A 143 -6.26 -13.34 1.96
CA LEU A 143 -7.47 -12.63 1.52
C LEU A 143 -7.10 -11.26 0.93
N ILE A 144 -6.31 -10.46 1.64
CA ILE A 144 -5.87 -9.14 1.16
C ILE A 144 -5.10 -9.29 -0.16
N ARG A 145 -4.15 -10.23 -0.23
CA ARG A 145 -3.33 -10.48 -1.43
C ARG A 145 -4.17 -10.90 -2.64
N THR A 146 -5.20 -11.72 -2.43
CA THR A 146 -6.04 -12.26 -3.50
C THR A 146 -7.16 -11.32 -3.95
N THR A 147 -7.49 -10.30 -3.15
CA THR A 147 -8.64 -9.42 -3.43
C THR A 147 -8.30 -7.93 -3.56
N ALA A 148 -7.25 -7.46 -2.90
CA ALA A 148 -6.92 -6.04 -2.85
C ALA A 148 -6.17 -5.57 -4.11
N HIS A 149 -6.51 -4.38 -4.60
CA HIS A 149 -5.78 -3.68 -5.65
C HIS A 149 -5.99 -2.16 -5.55
N ILE A 150 -5.11 -1.39 -6.19
CA ILE A 150 -5.30 0.04 -6.42
C ILE A 150 -5.95 0.24 -7.79
N ARG A 151 -7.03 1.04 -7.88
CA ARG A 151 -7.74 1.28 -9.16
C ARG A 151 -6.87 1.93 -10.25
N TRP A 152 -5.84 2.66 -9.85
CA TRP A 152 -4.92 3.39 -10.73
C TRP A 152 -3.46 3.18 -10.27
N PRO A 153 -2.91 1.96 -10.42
CA PRO A 153 -1.66 1.56 -9.75
C PRO A 153 -0.38 2.16 -10.38
N GLY A 154 -0.48 2.74 -11.58
CA GLY A 154 0.68 3.15 -12.39
C GLY A 154 1.29 1.98 -13.16
N LYS A 155 2.34 2.24 -13.94
CA LYS A 155 2.91 1.26 -14.91
C LYS A 155 3.87 0.23 -14.31
N ASN A 156 4.47 0.51 -13.15
CA ASN A 156 5.52 -0.33 -12.59
C ASN A 156 5.07 -0.79 -11.20
N THR A 157 4.91 -2.09 -10.99
CA THR A 157 4.87 -2.72 -9.66
C THR A 157 6.25 -3.31 -9.36
N PRO A 158 6.81 -3.17 -8.14
CA PRO A 158 8.13 -3.72 -7.83
C PRO A 158 8.09 -5.25 -7.86
N SER A 159 9.25 -5.88 -8.01
CA SER A 159 9.46 -7.27 -7.61
C SER A 159 9.10 -7.43 -6.13
N SER A 160 8.17 -8.33 -5.81
CA SER A 160 7.74 -8.61 -4.44
C SER A 160 8.85 -9.26 -3.63
N TYR A 161 8.90 -8.96 -2.33
CA TYR A 161 9.61 -9.77 -1.35
C TYR A 161 8.65 -10.86 -0.85
N ALA A 162 9.13 -12.06 -0.52
CA ALA A 162 8.29 -13.19 -0.11
C ALA A 162 7.27 -12.86 1.00
N THR A 163 7.58 -11.89 1.86
CA THR A 163 6.74 -11.49 3.00
C THR A 163 5.88 -10.24 2.76
N THR A 164 5.99 -9.57 1.60
CA THR A 164 5.34 -8.28 1.32
C THR A 164 4.65 -8.25 -0.03
N TYR A 165 3.35 -7.98 0.00
CA TYR A 165 2.51 -7.82 -1.17
C TYR A 165 2.40 -6.35 -1.59
N TYR A 166 2.92 -5.98 -2.76
CA TYR A 166 2.82 -4.62 -3.29
C TYR A 166 1.60 -4.47 -4.22
N LEU A 167 0.69 -3.56 -3.87
CA LEU A 167 -0.46 -3.20 -4.70
C LEU A 167 -0.11 -2.10 -5.72
N SER A 168 0.93 -1.31 -5.43
CA SER A 168 1.54 -0.35 -6.35
C SER A 168 3.00 -0.10 -5.95
N ASN A 169 3.80 0.48 -6.84
CA ASN A 169 5.21 0.76 -6.51
C ASN A 169 5.37 1.92 -5.54
N SER A 170 5.69 1.57 -4.29
CA SER A 170 5.89 2.53 -3.22
C SER A 170 7.16 3.36 -3.33
N ARG A 171 8.09 3.00 -4.23
CA ARG A 171 9.34 3.73 -4.52
C ARG A 171 9.20 4.72 -5.67
N THR A 172 8.44 4.39 -6.72
CA THR A 172 8.37 5.21 -7.94
C THR A 172 7.02 5.86 -8.19
N SER A 173 5.94 5.44 -7.51
CA SER A 173 4.64 6.10 -7.67
C SER A 173 4.73 7.59 -7.38
N LEU A 174 4.11 8.41 -8.23
CA LEU A 174 4.10 9.87 -8.07
C LEU A 174 3.16 10.31 -6.94
N THR A 175 2.02 9.63 -6.81
CA THR A 175 0.94 9.99 -5.88
C THR A 175 0.95 9.17 -4.61
N SER A 176 0.92 7.84 -4.73
CA SER A 176 0.77 6.94 -3.59
C SER A 176 1.33 5.55 -3.87
N GLY A 177 2.11 5.04 -2.92
CA GLY A 177 2.49 3.62 -2.84
C GLY A 177 1.56 2.86 -1.92
N CYS A 178 1.27 1.59 -2.20
CA CYS A 178 0.51 0.76 -1.27
C CYS A 178 1.03 -0.67 -1.25
N TYR A 179 1.15 -1.24 -0.06
CA TYR A 179 1.60 -2.61 0.16
C TYR A 179 1.05 -3.16 1.47
N ALA A 180 0.95 -4.49 1.55
CA ALA A 180 0.56 -5.22 2.73
C ALA A 180 1.64 -6.24 3.11
N TYR A 181 1.78 -6.55 4.39
CA TYR A 181 2.70 -7.57 4.88
C TYR A 181 2.26 -8.07 6.26
N ILE A 182 2.80 -9.21 6.69
CA ILE A 182 2.64 -9.69 8.06
C ILE A 182 3.71 -9.03 8.92
N LYS A 183 3.29 -8.27 9.93
CA LYS A 183 4.16 -7.59 10.87
C LYS A 183 4.25 -8.39 12.17
N PHE A 184 5.50 -8.61 12.60
CA PHE A 184 5.82 -9.29 13.84
C PHE A 184 6.31 -8.24 14.85
N ASN A 185 5.44 -7.80 15.76
CA ASN A 185 5.89 -7.02 16.93
C ASN A 185 6.55 -7.94 17.96
N THR A 186 5.97 -9.13 18.14
CA THR A 186 6.58 -10.29 18.78
C THR A 186 6.25 -11.52 17.91
N PRO A 187 7.07 -12.59 17.94
CA PRO A 187 6.81 -13.79 17.13
C PRO A 187 5.43 -14.41 17.36
N GLU A 188 4.90 -14.29 18.58
CA GLU A 188 3.64 -14.91 19.03
C GLU A 188 2.38 -14.15 18.64
N LYS A 189 2.49 -12.87 18.26
CA LYS A 189 1.32 -12.01 17.97
C LYS A 189 1.48 -11.27 16.63
N PRO A 190 1.61 -12.00 15.51
CA PRO A 190 1.63 -11.38 14.19
C PRO A 190 0.28 -10.73 13.86
N PHE A 191 0.33 -9.70 13.02
CA PHE A 191 -0.85 -9.06 12.46
C PHE A 191 -0.58 -8.64 11.02
N VAL A 192 -1.64 -8.44 10.24
CA VAL A 192 -1.49 -7.96 8.86
C VAL A 192 -1.48 -6.45 8.88
N ARG A 193 -0.46 -5.83 8.28
CA ARG A 193 -0.40 -4.38 8.09
C ARG A 193 -0.59 -4.05 6.63
N LEU A 194 -1.44 -3.07 6.34
CA LEU A 194 -1.59 -2.42 5.05
C LEU A 194 -1.12 -0.98 5.16
N GLU A 195 -0.11 -0.61 4.38
CA GLU A 195 0.45 0.75 4.37
C GLU A 195 0.13 1.45 3.05
N LEU A 196 -0.26 2.72 3.16
CA LEU A 196 -0.40 3.63 2.04
C LEU A 196 0.51 4.82 2.26
N ARG A 197 1.53 4.91 1.43
CA ARG A 197 2.48 6.01 1.41
C ARG A 197 2.04 7.07 0.41
N ALA A 198 1.33 8.09 0.88
CA ALA A 198 0.94 9.23 0.06
C ALA A 198 2.12 10.22 -0.08
N ARG A 199 2.35 10.72 -1.28
CA ARG A 199 3.52 11.52 -1.67
C ARG A 199 3.13 12.94 -2.04
N ASN A 200 4.14 13.80 -2.24
CA ASN A 200 3.98 15.22 -2.57
C ASN A 200 2.86 15.52 -3.60
N HIS A 201 2.77 14.74 -4.69
CA HIS A 201 1.74 14.97 -5.71
C HIS A 201 0.30 14.75 -5.19
N PHE A 202 0.08 13.82 -4.26
CA PHE A 202 -1.21 13.63 -3.60
C PHE A 202 -1.60 14.89 -2.80
N TYR A 203 -0.68 15.44 -2.03
CA TYR A 203 -0.92 16.64 -1.22
C TYR A 203 -1.12 17.89 -2.06
N LYS A 204 -0.30 18.08 -3.11
CA LYS A 204 -0.44 19.20 -4.05
C LYS A 204 -1.82 19.21 -4.71
N ARG A 205 -2.29 18.04 -5.20
CA ARG A 205 -3.62 17.92 -5.82
C ARG A 205 -4.77 18.22 -4.85
N LYS A 206 -4.59 17.97 -3.56
CA LYS A 206 -5.57 18.28 -2.50
C LYS A 206 -5.34 19.66 -1.85
N ASN A 207 -4.39 20.46 -2.34
CA ASN A 207 -3.99 21.75 -1.76
C ASN A 207 -3.61 21.66 -0.25
N ILE A 208 -3.02 20.55 0.17
CA ILE A 208 -2.60 20.35 1.57
C ILE A 208 -1.15 20.83 1.72
N LYS A 209 -0.95 21.84 2.56
CA LYS A 209 0.35 22.50 2.78
C LYS A 209 0.96 22.27 4.16
N LYS A 210 0.15 21.86 5.14
CA LYS A 210 0.53 21.70 6.55
C LYS A 210 0.48 20.24 6.97
N ILE A 211 1.37 19.85 7.88
CA ILE A 211 1.43 18.48 8.43
C ILE A 211 0.16 18.19 9.19
N ARG A 212 -0.28 19.13 10.03
CA ARG A 212 -1.51 18.98 10.82
C ARG A 212 -2.72 18.59 9.96
N THR A 213 -2.85 19.20 8.79
CA THR A 213 -3.92 18.89 7.82
C THR A 213 -3.74 17.51 7.18
N ALA A 214 -2.50 17.08 6.91
CA ALA A 214 -2.26 15.73 6.40
C ALA A 214 -2.59 14.65 7.44
N LEU A 215 -2.18 14.82 8.70
CA LEU A 215 -2.45 13.83 9.74
C LEU A 215 -3.93 13.75 10.14
N SER A 216 -4.70 14.82 9.90
CA SER A 216 -6.15 14.85 10.14
C SER A 216 -6.99 14.34 8.96
N LEU A 217 -6.37 13.85 7.89
CA LEU A 217 -7.11 13.23 6.79
C LEU A 217 -7.88 12.01 7.27
N ARG A 218 -9.13 11.91 6.84
CA ARG A 218 -9.96 10.74 7.18
C ARG A 218 -9.45 9.49 6.47
N PRO A 219 -9.47 8.31 7.13
CA PRO A 219 -8.99 7.05 6.55
C PRO A 219 -9.67 6.70 5.22
N ASN A 220 -10.99 6.89 5.12
CA ASN A 220 -11.74 6.63 3.89
C ASN A 220 -11.28 7.51 2.71
N GLU A 221 -10.77 8.72 2.97
CA GLU A 221 -10.22 9.59 1.93
C GLU A 221 -8.81 9.16 1.50
N VAL A 222 -7.99 8.72 2.45
CA VAL A 222 -6.63 8.24 2.21
C VAL A 222 -6.68 6.96 1.37
N PHE A 223 -7.52 6.01 1.78
CA PHE A 223 -7.66 4.69 1.13
C PHE A 223 -8.69 4.65 0.01
N LYS A 224 -9.24 5.78 -0.46
CA LYS A 224 -10.35 5.83 -1.45
C LYS A 224 -10.10 5.06 -2.76
N ASN A 225 -8.83 4.90 -3.15
CA ASN A 225 -8.42 4.22 -4.38
C ASN A 225 -8.10 2.74 -4.17
N LEU A 226 -8.03 2.29 -2.92
CA LEU A 226 -7.99 0.88 -2.56
C LEU A 226 -9.36 0.26 -2.84
N SER A 227 -9.35 -0.93 -3.40
CA SER A 227 -10.57 -1.66 -3.65
C SER A 227 -10.31 -3.16 -3.49
N PHE A 228 -11.33 -3.86 -2.99
CA PHE A 228 -11.30 -5.32 -2.90
C PHE A 228 -12.27 -5.89 -3.94
N SER A 229 -11.76 -6.77 -4.78
CA SER A 229 -12.52 -7.41 -5.86
C SER A 229 -12.00 -8.83 -6.08
N TYR A 230 -12.74 -9.63 -6.81
CA TYR A 230 -12.31 -10.95 -7.24
C TYR A 230 -12.59 -11.13 -8.73
N VAL A 231 -12.01 -12.18 -9.31
CA VAL A 231 -12.23 -12.50 -10.72
C VAL A 231 -13.48 -13.36 -10.83
N ASP A 232 -14.48 -12.88 -11.56
CA ASP A 232 -15.58 -13.71 -12.01
C ASP A 232 -15.08 -14.62 -13.14
N LEU A 233 -14.65 -15.81 -12.74
CA LEU A 233 -14.11 -16.79 -13.67
C LEU A 233 -15.15 -17.23 -14.72
N LYS A 234 -16.46 -17.21 -14.39
CA LYS A 234 -17.52 -17.52 -15.36
C LYS A 234 -17.62 -16.42 -16.42
N ALA A 235 -17.59 -15.16 -16.01
CA ALA A 235 -17.57 -14.03 -16.94
C ALA A 235 -16.30 -14.01 -17.81
N LEU A 236 -15.14 -14.35 -17.24
CA LEU A 236 -13.88 -14.50 -17.98
C LEU A 236 -14.00 -15.57 -19.07
N LEU A 237 -14.58 -16.74 -18.74
CA LEU A 237 -14.78 -17.84 -19.68
C LEU A 237 -15.70 -17.43 -20.83
N VAL A 238 -16.85 -16.80 -20.54
CA VAL A 238 -17.81 -16.36 -21.57
C VAL A 238 -17.16 -15.35 -22.52
N LYS A 239 -16.47 -14.33 -21.98
CA LYS A 239 -15.81 -13.32 -22.82
C LYS A 239 -14.68 -13.89 -23.67
N SER A 240 -13.87 -14.77 -23.10
CA SER A 240 -12.75 -15.36 -23.84
C SER A 240 -13.21 -16.28 -24.97
N LYS A 241 -14.35 -16.96 -24.82
CA LYS A 241 -14.99 -17.70 -25.92
C LYS A 241 -15.40 -16.79 -27.06
N SER A 242 -16.05 -15.66 -26.76
CA SER A 242 -16.50 -14.70 -27.78
C SER A 242 -15.35 -14.04 -28.55
N SER A 243 -14.16 -13.90 -27.96
CA SER A 243 -13.00 -13.26 -28.61
C SER A 243 -12.21 -14.20 -29.53
N LEU A 244 -12.44 -15.52 -29.47
CA LEU A 244 -11.71 -16.50 -30.28
C LEU A 244 -12.48 -16.94 -31.55
N ASN A 245 -13.62 -16.32 -31.88
CA ASN A 245 -14.45 -16.67 -33.05
C ASN A 245 -14.72 -18.17 -33.22
N PHE A 246 -14.81 -18.93 -32.12
CA PHE A 246 -15.30 -20.30 -32.20
C PHE A 246 -16.82 -20.26 -32.32
N GLU A 247 -17.33 -20.54 -33.50
CA GLU A 247 -18.73 -20.93 -33.69
C GLU A 247 -18.93 -22.28 -32.98
N THR A 248 -19.59 -22.25 -31.84
CA THR A 248 -19.78 -23.44 -31.00
C THR A 248 -21.00 -24.23 -31.43
N GLU A 249 -20.80 -25.22 -32.30
CA GLU A 249 -21.66 -26.41 -32.34
C GLU A 249 -20.89 -27.73 -32.16
N ASN A 250 -19.55 -27.74 -32.25
CA ASN A 250 -18.79 -28.98 -32.14
C ASN A 250 -18.28 -29.23 -30.69
N GLU A 251 -18.71 -30.33 -30.07
CA GLU A 251 -18.37 -30.71 -28.68
C GLU A 251 -16.86 -30.81 -28.45
N GLU A 252 -16.09 -31.29 -29.44
CA GLU A 252 -14.63 -31.39 -29.34
C GLU A 252 -13.93 -30.03 -29.23
N ASN A 253 -14.41 -29.02 -29.97
CA ASN A 253 -13.90 -27.65 -29.90
C ASN A 253 -14.17 -27.02 -28.53
N ASN A 254 -15.36 -27.30 -27.96
CA ASN A 254 -15.69 -26.89 -26.60
C ASN A 254 -14.80 -27.57 -25.56
N ILE A 255 -14.48 -28.85 -25.74
CA ILE A 255 -13.55 -29.57 -24.88
C ILE A 255 -12.17 -28.93 -24.96
N ILE A 256 -11.60 -28.74 -26.15
CA ILE A 256 -10.26 -28.17 -26.36
C ILE A 256 -10.15 -26.74 -25.80
N LEU A 257 -11.15 -25.89 -26.00
CA LEU A 257 -11.21 -24.56 -25.39
C LEU A 257 -11.24 -24.65 -23.87
N ASN A 258 -12.08 -25.51 -23.29
CA ASN A 258 -12.11 -25.72 -21.85
C ASN A 258 -10.78 -26.29 -21.33
N LYS A 259 -10.06 -27.11 -22.12
CA LYS A 259 -8.71 -27.62 -21.80
C LYS A 259 -7.68 -26.48 -21.76
N PHE A 260 -7.64 -25.67 -22.81
CA PHE A 260 -6.75 -24.53 -22.98
C PHE A 260 -7.00 -23.43 -21.93
N PHE A 261 -8.26 -23.06 -21.71
CA PHE A 261 -8.63 -22.12 -20.65
C PHE A 261 -8.42 -22.72 -19.26
N GLY A 262 -8.66 -24.01 -19.08
CA GLY A 262 -8.28 -24.73 -17.87
C GLY A 262 -6.77 -24.71 -17.61
N MET A 263 -5.93 -24.60 -18.64
CA MET A 263 -4.49 -24.40 -18.53
C MET A 263 -4.13 -22.94 -18.21
N ILE A 264 -4.67 -21.96 -18.94
CA ILE A 264 -4.44 -20.53 -18.66
C ILE A 264 -4.91 -20.17 -17.24
N MET A 265 -6.08 -20.61 -16.83
CA MET A 265 -6.65 -20.29 -15.52
C MET A 265 -5.87 -20.99 -14.40
N ASN A 266 -5.53 -22.28 -14.52
CA ASN A 266 -4.83 -23.02 -13.46
C ASN A 266 -3.31 -22.81 -13.40
N GLN A 267 -2.63 -22.55 -14.50
CA GLN A 267 -1.17 -22.35 -14.51
C GLN A 267 -0.75 -20.88 -14.47
N SER A 268 -1.65 -19.92 -14.70
CA SER A 268 -1.27 -18.49 -14.69
C SER A 268 -1.96 -17.65 -13.63
N ILE A 269 -3.26 -17.87 -13.34
CA ILE A 269 -4.00 -17.07 -12.35
C ILE A 269 -3.77 -17.60 -10.94
N PHE A 270 -3.90 -18.92 -10.73
CA PHE A 270 -3.64 -19.52 -9.41
C PHE A 270 -2.18 -19.46 -9.02
N ASN A 271 -1.29 -19.70 -9.98
CA ASN A 271 0.13 -19.47 -9.77
C ASN A 271 0.40 -18.00 -9.41
N ASP A 272 -0.23 -16.99 -10.01
CA ASP A 272 -0.01 -15.61 -9.53
C ASP A 272 -0.63 -15.35 -8.16
N LEU A 273 -1.78 -15.95 -7.85
CA LEU A 273 -2.38 -15.82 -6.52
C LEU A 273 -1.48 -16.41 -5.43
N GLU A 274 -0.77 -17.50 -5.73
CA GLU A 274 0.00 -18.33 -4.77
C GLU A 274 1.54 -18.26 -4.92
N SER A 275 2.09 -17.70 -6.00
CA SER A 275 3.54 -17.68 -6.32
C SER A 275 4.31 -16.68 -5.45
N ASP A 276 5.52 -17.03 -5.04
CA ASP A 276 6.43 -16.10 -4.35
C ASP A 276 7.24 -15.21 -5.30
N SER A 277 6.99 -15.27 -6.61
CA SER A 277 7.76 -14.54 -7.64
C SER A 277 6.91 -13.57 -8.46
N GLY A 278 7.39 -12.33 -8.63
CA GLY A 278 6.90 -11.37 -9.63
C GLY A 278 5.71 -10.47 -9.20
N ILE A 279 4.84 -10.14 -10.17
CA ILE A 279 3.60 -9.38 -9.95
C ILE A 279 2.50 -10.40 -9.63
N VAL A 280 2.22 -10.58 -8.35
CA VAL A 280 1.39 -11.67 -7.81
C VAL A 280 0.05 -11.14 -7.28
N GLY A 281 -0.79 -12.01 -6.73
CA GLY A 281 -2.11 -11.67 -6.21
C GLY A 281 -3.05 -11.12 -7.30
N LEU A 282 -4.08 -10.37 -6.89
CA LEU A 282 -5.06 -9.84 -7.86
C LEU A 282 -4.45 -8.87 -8.88
N THR A 283 -3.42 -8.13 -8.48
CA THR A 283 -2.73 -7.18 -9.36
C THR A 283 -2.07 -7.89 -10.55
N GLY A 284 -1.40 -9.03 -10.31
CA GLY A 284 -0.84 -9.87 -11.38
C GLY A 284 -1.92 -10.42 -12.31
N VAL A 285 -2.98 -10.96 -11.72
CA VAL A 285 -4.13 -11.47 -12.47
C VAL A 285 -4.77 -10.39 -13.34
N LYS A 286 -4.86 -9.14 -12.84
CA LYS A 286 -5.36 -7.99 -13.62
C LYS A 286 -4.52 -7.69 -14.86
N GLN A 287 -3.20 -7.72 -14.73
CA GLN A 287 -2.31 -7.50 -15.86
C GLN A 287 -2.44 -8.61 -16.91
N LYS A 288 -2.45 -9.88 -16.48
CA LYS A 288 -2.60 -11.01 -17.41
C LYS A 288 -3.97 -11.04 -18.10
N VAL A 289 -5.06 -10.81 -17.39
CA VAL A 289 -6.39 -10.77 -18.04
C VAL A 289 -6.51 -9.59 -19.01
N SER A 290 -5.86 -8.47 -18.72
CA SER A 290 -5.84 -7.30 -19.61
C SER A 290 -5.04 -7.53 -20.91
N SER A 291 -4.04 -8.43 -20.90
CA SER A 291 -3.35 -8.82 -22.14
C SER A 291 -4.17 -9.79 -23.01
N ILE A 292 -5.17 -10.46 -22.43
CA ILE A 292 -6.00 -11.46 -23.12
C ILE A 292 -7.32 -10.85 -23.64
N THR A 293 -7.91 -9.87 -22.94
CA THR A 293 -9.26 -9.36 -23.27
C THR A 293 -9.32 -7.83 -23.32
N LYS A 294 -9.81 -7.25 -24.43
CA LYS A 294 -9.90 -5.79 -24.65
C LYS A 294 -10.92 -5.04 -23.78
N ASN A 295 -11.67 -5.71 -22.90
CA ASN A 295 -12.64 -5.10 -21.98
C ASN A 295 -12.74 -5.90 -20.66
N SER A 296 -11.63 -5.98 -19.92
CA SER A 296 -11.48 -6.81 -18.72
C SER A 296 -12.21 -6.28 -17.48
N SER A 297 -12.69 -5.03 -17.47
CA SER A 297 -13.28 -4.40 -16.28
C SER A 297 -14.51 -5.14 -15.73
N THR A 298 -15.37 -5.68 -16.61
CA THR A 298 -16.59 -6.41 -16.21
C THR A 298 -16.32 -7.81 -15.65
N ILE A 299 -15.08 -8.27 -15.73
CA ILE A 299 -14.65 -9.59 -15.24
C ILE A 299 -14.36 -9.51 -13.73
N TYR A 300 -14.19 -8.31 -13.18
CA TYR A 300 -13.93 -8.12 -11.76
C TYR A 300 -15.21 -7.73 -11.02
N LYS A 301 -15.58 -8.54 -10.03
CA LYS A 301 -16.69 -8.24 -9.12
C LYS A 301 -16.17 -7.71 -7.80
N LYS A 302 -16.89 -6.74 -7.22
CA LYS A 302 -16.54 -6.17 -5.92
C LYS A 302 -16.70 -7.25 -4.85
N HIS A 303 -15.69 -7.40 -4.00
CA HIS A 303 -15.71 -8.36 -2.90
C HIS A 303 -16.52 -7.78 -1.73
N GLU A 304 -17.25 -8.60 -0.98
CA GLU A 304 -18.03 -8.16 0.18
C GLU A 304 -17.15 -7.48 1.25
N PHE A 305 -15.92 -7.98 1.43
CA PHE A 305 -14.90 -7.39 2.30
C PHE A 305 -14.63 -5.91 2.00
N ASN A 306 -14.85 -5.44 0.77
CA ASN A 306 -14.71 -4.03 0.46
C ASN A 306 -15.64 -3.17 1.32
N GLN A 307 -16.91 -3.58 1.49
CA GLN A 307 -17.86 -2.80 2.28
C GLN A 307 -17.44 -2.81 3.75
N ILE A 308 -17.16 -3.99 4.30
CA ILE A 308 -16.73 -4.21 5.68
C ILE A 308 -15.50 -3.36 6.01
N PHE A 309 -14.48 -3.37 5.15
CA PHE A 309 -13.28 -2.57 5.35
C PHE A 309 -13.59 -1.07 5.45
N PHE A 310 -14.34 -0.53 4.48
CA PHE A 310 -14.61 0.91 4.46
C PHE A 310 -15.57 1.36 5.56
N GLU A 311 -16.54 0.53 5.94
CA GLU A 311 -17.41 0.79 7.10
C GLU A 311 -16.59 0.82 8.40
N SER A 312 -15.65 -0.12 8.56
CA SER A 312 -14.81 -0.22 9.74
C SER A 312 -13.92 1.01 9.95
N ILE A 313 -13.50 1.70 8.89
CA ILE A 313 -12.61 2.86 8.97
C ILE A 313 -13.29 4.22 8.78
N LYS A 314 -14.58 4.27 8.36
CA LYS A 314 -15.26 5.48 7.88
C LYS A 314 -15.25 6.65 8.87
N ASN A 315 -15.39 6.36 10.16
CA ASN A 315 -15.52 7.35 11.23
C ASN A 315 -14.35 7.30 12.23
N ARG A 316 -13.24 6.65 11.86
CA ARG A 316 -12.05 6.58 12.71
C ARG A 316 -11.06 7.68 12.31
N SER A 317 -10.15 7.99 13.23
CA SER A 317 -8.99 8.84 12.98
C SER A 317 -7.74 7.98 12.99
N PHE A 318 -6.68 8.46 12.34
CA PHE A 318 -5.35 7.91 12.59
C PHE A 318 -4.89 8.35 13.97
N ILE A 319 -4.23 7.44 14.68
CA ILE A 319 -3.60 7.67 15.98
C ILE A 319 -2.14 8.02 15.77
#